data_AF-A0A1X3DF75-F1
#
_entry.id   AF-A0A1X3DF75-F1
#
_cell.length_a   1.000
_cell.length_b   1.000
_cell.length_c   1.000
_cell.angle_alpha   90.00
_cell.angle_beta   90.00
_cell.angle_gamma   90.00
#
_symmetry.space_group_name_H-M   'P 1'
#
loop_
_entity.id
_entity.type
_entity.pdbx_description
1 polymer ?
#
loop_
_entity_poly.entity_id
_entity_poly.type
_entity_poly.pdbx_seq_one_letter_code
_entity_poly.pdbx_strand_id
1 'polypeptide(L)'
;MKEEIRLLRDKADEITAFYEQKVDSYLALGEELYNMNRENVEESMALAGTANRYRHKFAWYLIDSPLIEECGIDIEKEAANFKAQFAEFF
;
A
#
# COMPACT_ATOMS: atom_id res chain seq x y z
N MET A 1 6.48 13.31 14.28
CA MET A 1 6.14 13.23 12.84
C MET A 1 6.98 12.20 12.09
N LYS A 2 8.29 12.42 11.82
CA LYS A 2 9.10 11.43 11.06
C LYS A 2 9.07 10.00 11.61
N GLU A 3 9.06 9.82 12.93
CA GLU A 3 8.97 8.47 13.52
C GLU A 3 7.64 7.77 13.18
N GLU A 4 6.54 8.50 13.31
CA GLU A 4 5.21 8.00 12.93
C GLU A 4 5.16 7.64 11.44
N ILE A 5 5.68 8.51 10.57
CA ILE A 5 5.74 8.24 9.13
C ILE A 5 6.63 7.02 8.82
N ARG A 6 7.68 6.77 9.60
CA ARG A 6 8.50 5.54 9.47
C ARG A 6 7.66 4.29 9.77
N LEU A 7 6.90 4.30 10.86
CA LEU A 7 6.00 3.20 11.21
C LEU A 7 4.92 2.98 10.12
N LEU A 8 4.36 4.06 9.57
CA LEU A 8 3.37 3.97 8.50
C LEU A 8 3.98 3.47 7.18
N ARG A 9 5.22 3.84 6.86
CA ARG A 9 5.96 3.28 5.71
C ARG A 9 6.13 1.77 5.86
N ASP A 10 6.58 1.32 7.04
CA ASP A 10 6.84 -0.10 7.28
C ASP A 10 5.54 -0.90 7.27
N LYS A 11 4.46 -0.34 7.83
CA LYS A 11 3.12 -0.93 7.73
C LYS A 11 2.60 -0.96 6.29
N ALA A 12 2.85 0.09 5.48
CA ALA A 12 2.48 0.09 4.08
C ALA A 12 3.22 -1.00 3.27
N ASP A 13 4.49 -1.27 3.59
CA ASP A 13 5.26 -2.38 3.03
C ASP A 13 4.67 -3.75 3.40
N GLU A 14 4.31 -3.93 4.67
CA GLU A 14 3.63 -5.15 5.16
C GLU A 14 2.29 -5.39 4.45
N ILE A 15 1.48 -4.34 4.30
CA ILE A 15 0.17 -4.43 3.63
C ILE A 15 0.32 -4.74 2.14
N THR A 16 1.29 -4.12 1.46
CA THR A 16 1.60 -4.45 0.07
C THR A 16 1.96 -5.93 -0.06
N ALA A 17 2.89 -6.42 0.76
CA ALA A 17 3.31 -7.83 0.74
C ALA A 17 2.14 -8.79 1.03
N PHE A 18 1.26 -8.45 1.98
CA PHE A 18 0.07 -9.26 2.28
C PHE A 18 -0.83 -9.45 1.07
N TYR A 19 -1.15 -8.37 0.36
CA TYR A 19 -2.02 -8.44 -0.82
C TYR A 19 -1.35 -9.09 -2.02
N GLU A 20 -0.05 -8.84 -2.24
CA GLU A 20 0.72 -9.52 -3.29
C GLU A 20 0.76 -11.04 -3.07
N GLN A 21 1.03 -11.48 -1.83
CA GLN A 21 1.01 -12.90 -1.49
C GLN A 21 -0.38 -13.54 -1.69
N LYS A 22 -1.44 -12.81 -1.38
CA LYS A 22 -2.83 -13.27 -1.62
C LYS A 22 -3.08 -13.50 -3.11
N VAL A 23 -2.62 -12.59 -3.97
CA VAL A 23 -2.71 -12.73 -5.43
C VAL A 23 -1.91 -13.93 -5.92
N ASP A 24 -0.66 -14.06 -5.47
CA ASP A 24 0.22 -15.17 -5.85
C ASP A 24 -0.38 -16.53 -5.48
N SER A 25 -1.08 -16.61 -4.34
CA SER A 25 -1.77 -17.82 -3.90
C SER A 25 -2.88 -18.25 -4.89
N TYR A 26 -3.65 -17.30 -5.42
CA TYR A 26 -4.67 -17.61 -6.44
C TYR A 26 -4.04 -18.01 -7.78
N LEU A 27 -2.93 -17.39 -8.18
CA LEU A 27 -2.22 -17.73 -9.41
C LEU A 27 -1.58 -19.12 -9.34
N ALA A 28 -1.02 -19.49 -8.19
CA ALA A 28 -0.40 -20.80 -7.97
C ALA A 28 -1.40 -21.97 -8.00
N LEU A 29 -2.67 -21.70 -7.68
CA LEU A 29 -3.74 -22.70 -7.67
C LEU A 29 -4.32 -23.01 -9.05
N GLY A 30 -3.87 -22.33 -10.10
CA GLY A 30 -4.23 -22.59 -11.48
C GLY A 30 -5.36 -21.72 -12.02
N GLU A 31 -5.52 -21.73 -13.35
CA GLU A 31 -6.38 -20.81 -14.11
C GLU A 31 -7.86 -20.87 -13.69
N GLU A 32 -8.38 -22.05 -13.35
CA GLU A 32 -9.78 -22.22 -12.93
C GLU A 32 -10.06 -21.50 -11.60
N LEU A 33 -9.19 -21.68 -10.60
CA LEU A 33 -9.32 -21.04 -9.30
C LEU A 33 -9.04 -19.53 -9.37
N TYR A 34 -8.11 -19.11 -10.24
CA TYR A 34 -7.94 -17.69 -10.57
C TYR A 34 -9.21 -17.09 -11.16
N ASN A 35 -9.81 -17.72 -12.19
CA ASN A 35 -11.00 -17.19 -12.85
C ASN A 35 -12.20 -17.11 -11.91
N MET A 36 -12.38 -18.09 -11.01
CA MET A 36 -13.41 -18.05 -9.97
C MET A 36 -13.22 -16.91 -8.96
N ASN A 37 -11.99 -16.46 -8.74
CA ASN A 37 -11.64 -15.43 -7.76
C ASN A 37 -11.12 -14.14 -8.40
N ARG A 38 -11.33 -13.95 -9.71
CA ARG A 38 -10.67 -12.89 -10.48
C ARG A 38 -10.93 -11.50 -9.91
N GLU A 39 -12.15 -11.22 -9.49
CA GLU A 39 -12.50 -9.93 -8.87
C GLU A 39 -11.73 -9.71 -7.55
N ASN A 40 -11.59 -10.75 -6.72
CA ASN A 40 -10.80 -10.70 -5.49
C ASN A 40 -9.30 -10.50 -5.76
N VAL A 41 -8.80 -11.05 -6.86
CA VAL A 41 -7.41 -10.88 -7.29
C VAL A 41 -7.18 -9.45 -7.78
N GLU A 42 -8.03 -8.94 -8.67
CA GLU A 42 -7.94 -7.57 -9.19
C GLU A 42 -8.06 -6.54 -8.05
N GLU A 43 -8.97 -6.75 -7.10
CA GLU A 43 -9.09 -5.93 -5.89
C GLU A 43 -7.82 -5.98 -5.05
N SER A 44 -7.28 -7.18 -4.79
CA SER A 44 -6.05 -7.35 -3.99
C SER A 44 -4.87 -6.65 -4.67
N MET A 45 -4.72 -6.76 -6.00
CA MET A 45 -3.69 -6.04 -6.76
C MET A 45 -3.86 -4.52 -6.65
N ALA A 46 -5.09 -4.01 -6.72
CA ALA A 46 -5.36 -2.58 -6.58
C ALA A 46 -5.00 -2.07 -5.17
N LEU A 47 -5.32 -2.86 -4.13
CA LEU A 47 -4.99 -2.55 -2.74
C LEU A 47 -3.48 -2.59 -2.50
N ALA A 48 -2.77 -3.62 -3.01
CA ALA A 48 -1.32 -3.72 -2.95
C ALA A 48 -0.63 -2.49 -3.58
N GLY A 49 -1.05 -2.14 -4.79
CA GLY A 49 -0.52 -0.97 -5.50
C GLY A 49 -0.83 0.34 -4.79
N THR A 50 -1.99 0.43 -4.12
CA THR A 50 -2.34 1.62 -3.32
C THR A 50 -1.47 1.75 -2.08
N ALA A 51 -1.30 0.68 -1.31
CA ALA A 51 -0.40 0.66 -0.15
C ALA A 51 1.05 1.01 -0.56
N ASN A 52 1.54 0.48 -1.68
CA ASN A 52 2.89 0.76 -2.15
C ASN A 52 3.07 2.24 -2.57
N ARG A 53 2.03 2.87 -3.14
CA ARG A 53 2.06 4.33 -3.40
C ARG A 53 2.21 5.14 -2.11
N TYR A 54 1.50 4.78 -1.03
CA TYR A 54 1.69 5.43 0.27
C TYR A 54 3.10 5.17 0.82
N ARG A 55 3.61 3.93 0.72
CA ARG A 55 4.98 3.59 1.10
C ARG A 55 6.00 4.52 0.46
N HIS A 56 5.86 4.79 -0.85
CA HIS A 56 6.74 5.72 -1.57
C HIS A 56 6.60 7.17 -1.09
N LYS A 57 5.38 7.68 -0.90
CA LYS A 57 5.16 9.03 -0.35
C LYS A 57 5.81 9.19 1.02
N PHE A 58 5.64 8.20 1.91
CA PHE A 58 6.26 8.19 3.22
C PHE A 58 7.78 8.12 3.14
N ALA A 59 8.34 7.28 2.26
CA ALA A 59 9.77 7.22 2.04
C ALA A 59 10.35 8.55 1.55
N TRP A 60 9.68 9.23 0.61
CA TRP A 60 10.07 10.54 0.10
C TRP A 60 10.10 11.60 1.21
N TYR A 61 9.10 11.62 2.08
CA TYR A 61 9.08 12.54 3.22
C TYR A 61 10.22 12.29 4.20
N LEU A 62 10.54 11.02 4.48
CA LEU A 62 11.60 10.68 5.43
C LEU A 62 12.98 11.16 4.98
N ILE A 63 13.23 11.14 3.67
CA ILE A 63 14.50 11.57 3.05
C ILE A 63 14.49 13.04 2.61
N ASP A 64 13.47 13.81 2.96
CA ASP A 64 13.31 15.21 2.56
C ASP A 64 13.39 15.40 1.02
N SER A 65 12.78 14.47 0.27
CA SER A 65 12.79 14.48 -1.19
C SER A 65 12.10 15.72 -1.76
N PRO A 66 12.64 16.36 -2.80
CA PRO A 66 11.99 17.50 -3.47
C PRO A 66 10.63 17.12 -4.08
N LEU A 67 10.39 15.82 -4.34
CA LEU A 67 9.12 15.30 -4.84
C LEU A 67 7.94 15.59 -3.91
N ILE A 68 8.17 15.81 -2.61
CA ILE A 68 7.09 16.21 -1.69
C ILE A 68 6.50 17.55 -2.11
N GLU A 69 7.35 18.53 -2.42
CA GLU A 69 6.91 19.86 -2.86
C GLU A 69 6.43 19.81 -4.32
N GLU A 70 7.20 19.19 -5.22
CA GLU A 70 6.87 19.13 -6.65
C GLU A 70 5.52 18.45 -6.93
N CYS A 71 5.16 17.44 -6.13
CA CYS A 71 3.88 16.74 -6.24
C CYS A 71 2.78 17.28 -5.31
N GLY A 72 3.05 18.34 -4.53
CA GLY A 72 2.07 18.93 -3.61
C GLY A 72 1.59 17.94 -2.54
N ILE A 73 2.50 17.10 -2.02
CA ILE A 73 2.18 16.04 -1.06
C ILE A 73 2.06 16.65 0.35
N ASP A 74 0.84 16.68 0.86
CA ASP A 74 0.55 16.93 2.27
C ASP A 74 0.69 15.62 3.06
N ILE A 75 1.83 15.45 3.74
CA ILE A 75 2.14 14.19 4.42
C ILE A 75 1.17 13.85 5.55
N GLU A 76 0.62 14.84 6.24
CA GLU A 76 -0.29 14.60 7.37
C GLU A 76 -1.62 14.09 6.86
N LYS A 77 -2.13 14.70 5.78
CA LYS A 77 -3.33 14.23 5.08
C LYS A 77 -3.13 12.83 4.49
N GLU A 78 -1.99 12.56 3.86
CA GLU A 78 -1.67 11.24 3.32
C GLU A 78 -1.59 10.18 4.41
N ALA A 79 -1.01 10.50 5.57
CA ALA A 79 -0.97 9.60 6.72
C ALA A 79 -2.38 9.29 7.26
N ALA A 80 -3.25 10.30 7.37
CA ALA A 80 -4.63 10.12 7.79
C ALA A 80 -5.44 9.27 6.79
N ASN A 81 -5.31 9.56 5.50
CA ASN A 81 -5.96 8.80 4.44
C ASN A 81 -5.50 7.34 4.41
N PHE A 82 -4.20 7.10 4.58
CA PHE A 82 -3.64 5.76 4.65
C PHE A 82 -4.25 4.95 5.81
N LYS A 83 -4.28 5.52 7.02
CA LYS A 83 -4.88 4.88 8.20
C LYS A 83 -6.37 4.61 8.01
N ALA A 84 -7.12 5.55 7.41
CA ALA A 84 -8.54 5.38 7.16
C ALA A 84 -8.80 4.30 6.10
N GLN A 85 -8.01 4.29 5.02
CA GLN A 85 -8.17 3.35 3.92
C GLN A 85 -7.79 1.91 4.32
N PHE A 86 -6.80 1.75 5.19
CA PHE A 86 -6.34 0.45 5.66
C PHE A 86 -6.63 0.24 7.15
N ALA A 87 -7.76 0.75 7.63
CA ALA A 87 -8.13 0.72 9.05
C ALA A 87 -8.12 -0.69 9.64
N GLU A 88 -8.41 -1.73 8.84
CA GLU A 88 -8.40 -3.13 9.27
C GLU A 88 -7.02 -3.68 9.65
N PHE A 89 -5.93 -2.96 9.32
CA PHE A 89 -4.55 -3.35 9.65
C PHE A 89 -3.98 -2.66 10.90
N PHE A 90 -4.80 -1.88 11.62
CA PHE A 90 -4.46 -1.11 12.81
C PHE A 90 -5.39 -1.41 13.98
#